data_AF-A0A655IZU0-F1
#
_entry.id   AF-A0A655IZU0-F1
#
_cell.length_a   1.000
_cell.length_b   1.000
_cell.length_c   1.000
_cell.angle_alpha   90.00
_cell.angle_beta   90.00
_cell.angle_gamma   90.00
#
_symmetry.space_group_name_H-M   'P 1'
#
loop_
_entity.id
_entity.type
_entity.pdbx_description
1 polymer ?
#
loop_
_entity_poly.entity_id
_entity_poly.type
_entity_poly.pdbx_seq_one_letter_code
_entity_poly.pdbx_strand_id
1 'polypeptide(L)'
;MEPKRSRLVVCAPEPSHAREFPDVAVFSGGRANASQAERLARAVGRVLADRGVTGGARVRLTMANCADGPTLVQINLQVGDTPLRAQAATAGIDDLRPALIRLDRQIVRASAQWCPRPWPDRPRRRLTTPAEALVTRRKPVVLRRATPLQAIAAMDAMDYDVHLFIDAETGEDAVVYRAGPSGLRLARQHHVFPPGWSRCRAPAGPPVPLIVNSRPTPVLTEAAAVDRAREHGLPFLFFTDQATGRGQLLYSRYDGNLGLITPTGDGVADGLA
;
A
#
# COMPACT_ATOMS: atom_id res chain seq x y z
N MET A 1 -23.52 -30.97 -31.42
CA MET A 1 -23.76 -31.17 -29.98
C MET A 1 -22.64 -30.45 -29.24
N GLU A 2 -22.80 -29.14 -29.00
CA GLU A 2 -21.77 -28.32 -28.33
C GLU A 2 -21.88 -28.47 -26.81
N PRO A 3 -20.76 -28.64 -26.08
CA PRO A 3 -20.79 -28.65 -24.63
C PRO A 3 -20.92 -27.22 -24.10
N LYS A 4 -22.02 -26.99 -23.39
CA LYS A 4 -22.38 -25.75 -22.70
C LYS A 4 -21.33 -25.45 -21.62
N ARG A 5 -20.45 -24.45 -21.86
CA ARG A 5 -19.52 -23.93 -20.86
C ARG A 5 -20.31 -23.30 -19.71
N SER A 6 -20.45 -24.02 -18.60
CA SER A 6 -20.95 -23.51 -17.33
C SER A 6 -19.99 -22.43 -16.82
N ARG A 7 -20.43 -21.18 -16.92
CA ARG A 7 -19.76 -20.01 -16.34
C ARG A 7 -19.86 -20.16 -14.81
N LEU A 8 -18.77 -20.55 -14.15
CA LEU A 8 -18.67 -20.49 -12.69
C LEU A 8 -18.82 -19.03 -12.28
N VAL A 9 -20.01 -18.67 -11.79
CA VAL A 9 -20.24 -17.41 -11.11
C VAL A 9 -19.51 -17.53 -9.78
N VAL A 10 -18.32 -16.93 -9.70
CA VAL A 10 -17.64 -16.72 -8.42
C VAL A 10 -18.44 -15.65 -7.69
N CYS A 11 -19.42 -16.06 -6.87
CA CYS A 11 -20.13 -15.14 -5.98
C CYS A 11 -19.08 -14.43 -5.11
N ALA A 12 -19.09 -13.10 -5.14
CA ALA A 12 -18.32 -12.33 -4.18
C ALA A 12 -18.82 -12.71 -2.77
N PRO A 13 -17.92 -12.96 -1.80
CA PRO A 13 -18.36 -13.29 -0.45
C PRO A 13 -19.15 -12.11 0.11
N GLU A 14 -20.37 -12.40 0.60
CA GLU A 14 -21.21 -11.42 1.29
C GLU A 14 -20.45 -10.86 2.51
N PRO A 15 -20.43 -9.52 2.69
CA PRO A 15 -19.77 -8.92 3.84
C PRO A 15 -20.49 -9.27 5.14
N SER A 16 -19.72 -9.44 6.21
CA SER A 16 -20.24 -9.52 7.57
C SER A 16 -20.19 -8.14 8.24
N HIS A 17 -21.19 -7.86 9.06
CA HIS A 17 -21.36 -6.60 9.77
C HIS A 17 -21.65 -6.87 11.25
N ALA A 18 -21.29 -5.94 12.13
CA ALA A 18 -21.80 -5.92 13.50
C ALA A 18 -23.06 -5.05 13.57
N ARG A 19 -24.08 -5.49 14.31
CA ARG A 19 -25.36 -4.76 14.42
C ARG A 19 -25.16 -3.32 14.90
N GLU A 20 -24.21 -3.09 15.80
CA GLU A 20 -23.92 -1.77 16.36
C GLU A 20 -23.12 -0.88 15.39
N PHE A 21 -22.49 -1.47 14.37
CA PHE A 21 -21.62 -0.79 13.42
C PHE A 21 -21.88 -1.28 11.99
N PRO A 22 -23.07 -0.96 11.42
CA PRO A 22 -23.47 -1.45 10.10
C PRO A 22 -22.55 -0.96 8.98
N ASP A 23 -21.91 0.20 9.13
CA ASP A 23 -21.01 0.77 8.11
C ASP A 23 -19.61 0.13 8.09
N VAL A 24 -19.34 -0.84 8.97
CA VAL A 24 -18.11 -1.63 8.96
C VAL A 24 -18.35 -2.96 8.26
N ALA A 25 -17.96 -3.03 6.99
CA ALA A 25 -18.11 -4.22 6.15
C ALA A 25 -16.85 -5.08 6.18
N VAL A 26 -16.97 -6.32 6.67
CA VAL A 26 -15.86 -7.29 6.77
C VAL A 26 -15.99 -8.36 5.70
N PHE A 27 -15.00 -8.42 4.80
CA PHE A 27 -14.86 -9.43 3.77
C PHE A 27 -13.80 -10.45 4.19
N SER A 28 -14.20 -11.66 4.49
CA SER A 28 -13.30 -12.76 4.80
C SER A 28 -13.01 -13.64 3.58
N GLY A 29 -11.75 -13.98 3.38
CA GLY A 29 -11.33 -15.05 2.47
C GLY A 29 -10.87 -16.27 3.27
N GLY A 30 -11.41 -17.46 2.95
CA GLY A 30 -11.00 -18.72 3.56
C GLY A 30 -11.86 -19.15 4.77
N ARG A 31 -11.22 -19.78 5.77
CA ARG A 31 -11.84 -20.48 6.92
C ARG A 31 -12.48 -19.59 8.02
N ALA A 32 -12.63 -18.28 7.81
CA ALA A 32 -13.12 -17.40 8.87
C ALA A 32 -14.63 -17.61 9.03
N ASN A 33 -15.09 -17.86 10.25
CA ASN A 33 -16.52 -17.97 10.51
C ASN A 33 -17.16 -16.58 10.66
N ALA A 34 -18.49 -16.52 10.55
CA ALA A 34 -19.24 -15.26 10.62
C ALA A 34 -19.06 -14.53 11.97
N SER A 35 -18.94 -15.26 13.08
CA SER A 35 -18.80 -14.66 14.42
C SER A 35 -17.45 -13.97 14.62
N GLN A 36 -16.38 -14.48 14.01
CA GLN A 36 -15.07 -13.83 13.97
C GLN A 36 -15.10 -12.53 13.15
N ALA A 37 -15.75 -12.57 11.99
CA ALA A 37 -15.90 -11.40 11.14
C ALA A 37 -16.74 -10.30 11.84
N GLU A 38 -17.83 -10.68 12.52
CA GLU A 38 -18.64 -9.76 13.32
C GLU A 38 -17.85 -9.17 14.50
N ARG A 39 -17.05 -9.98 15.21
CA ARG A 39 -16.17 -9.50 16.28
C ARG A 39 -15.18 -8.45 15.77
N LEU A 40 -14.58 -8.69 14.61
CA LEU A 40 -13.68 -7.74 13.96
C LEU A 40 -14.41 -6.47 13.54
N ALA A 41 -15.61 -6.57 12.97
CA ALA A 41 -16.44 -5.41 12.63
C ALA A 41 -16.72 -4.54 13.87
N ARG A 42 -17.13 -5.18 14.97
CA ARG A 42 -17.39 -4.49 16.26
C ARG A 42 -16.14 -3.83 16.82
N ALA A 43 -14.99 -4.51 16.77
CA ALA A 43 -13.75 -3.96 17.28
C ALA A 43 -13.25 -2.76 16.47
N VAL A 44 -13.34 -2.83 15.13
CA VAL A 44 -13.01 -1.71 14.24
C VAL A 44 -13.98 -0.55 14.47
N GLY A 45 -15.29 -0.83 14.52
CA GLY A 45 -16.31 0.19 14.76
C GLY A 45 -16.11 0.98 16.05
N ARG A 46 -15.69 0.31 17.14
CA ARG A 46 -15.32 0.99 18.40
C ARG A 46 -14.16 1.96 18.20
N VAL A 47 -13.08 1.56 17.52
CA VAL A 47 -11.95 2.45 17.23
C VAL A 47 -12.39 3.66 16.41
N LEU A 48 -13.28 3.48 15.42
CA LEU A 48 -13.80 4.59 14.63
C LEU A 48 -14.63 5.56 15.48
N ALA A 49 -15.54 5.02 16.31
CA ALA A 49 -16.39 5.81 17.19
C ALA A 49 -15.57 6.60 18.22
N ASP A 50 -14.58 5.96 18.86
CA ASP A 50 -13.70 6.60 19.84
C ASP A 50 -12.87 7.74 19.23
N ARG A 51 -12.65 7.71 17.91
CA ARG A 51 -11.93 8.75 17.15
C ARG A 51 -12.85 9.71 16.40
N GLY A 52 -14.17 9.57 16.50
CA GLY A 52 -15.14 10.41 15.80
C GLY A 52 -15.11 10.27 14.28
N VAL A 53 -14.65 9.14 13.75
CA VAL A 53 -14.60 8.89 12.30
C VAL A 53 -15.97 8.45 11.79
N THR A 54 -16.50 9.17 10.81
CA THR A 54 -17.77 8.87 10.14
C THR A 54 -17.54 8.18 8.77
N GLY A 55 -18.55 7.49 8.23
CA GLY A 55 -18.47 6.84 6.90
C GLY A 55 -18.00 5.38 6.90
N GLY A 56 -17.68 4.81 8.06
CA GLY A 56 -17.41 3.38 8.21
C GLY A 56 -16.06 2.91 7.66
N ALA A 57 -15.93 1.60 7.45
CA ALA A 57 -14.70 1.00 6.95
C ALA A 57 -14.93 -0.29 6.19
N ARG A 58 -14.12 -0.52 5.15
CA ARG A 58 -14.01 -1.79 4.45
C ARG A 58 -12.83 -2.59 4.98
N VAL A 59 -13.13 -3.71 5.63
CA VAL A 59 -12.14 -4.63 6.19
C VAL A 59 -12.01 -5.86 5.29
N ARG A 60 -10.78 -6.25 4.96
CA ARG A 60 -10.47 -7.50 4.27
C ARG A 60 -9.61 -8.37 5.18
N LEU A 61 -10.10 -9.56 5.45
CA LEU A 61 -9.43 -10.58 6.23
C LEU A 61 -8.94 -11.67 5.29
N THR A 62 -7.64 -11.94 5.27
CA THR A 62 -7.05 -12.97 4.42
C THR A 62 -6.13 -13.85 5.25
N MET A 63 -6.37 -15.15 5.27
CA MET A 63 -5.52 -16.10 5.97
C MET A 63 -4.55 -16.76 4.99
N ALA A 64 -3.34 -17.04 5.47
CA ALA A 64 -2.45 -17.95 4.75
C ALA A 64 -3.03 -19.38 4.79
N ASN A 65 -2.71 -20.19 3.77
CA ASN A 65 -3.31 -21.52 3.57
C ASN A 65 -2.77 -22.61 4.53
N CYS A 66 -2.19 -22.26 5.68
CA CYS A 66 -1.68 -23.18 6.70
C CYS A 66 -2.32 -22.91 8.07
N ALA A 67 -2.42 -23.93 8.92
CA ALA A 67 -3.16 -23.89 10.19
C ALA A 67 -2.67 -22.78 11.15
N ASP A 68 -1.38 -22.47 11.14
CA ASP A 68 -0.72 -21.43 11.95
C ASP A 68 -0.23 -20.23 11.12
N GLY A 69 -0.78 -20.09 9.91
CA GLY A 69 -0.38 -19.04 8.99
C GLY A 69 -0.81 -17.64 9.47
N PRO A 70 0.01 -16.60 9.24
CA PRO A 70 -0.36 -15.25 9.65
C PRO A 70 -1.66 -14.84 8.98
N THR A 71 -2.52 -14.18 9.76
CA THR A 71 -3.75 -13.58 9.24
C THR A 71 -3.46 -12.13 8.86
N LEU A 72 -3.85 -11.74 7.65
CA LEU A 72 -3.66 -10.40 7.14
C LEU A 72 -4.98 -9.64 7.26
N VAL A 73 -4.99 -8.61 8.11
CA VAL A 73 -6.11 -7.69 8.26
C VAL A 73 -5.75 -6.41 7.49
N GLN A 74 -6.58 -6.05 6.51
CA GLN A 74 -6.49 -4.78 5.81
C GLN A 74 -7.77 -3.99 6.04
N ILE A 75 -7.65 -2.77 6.52
CA ILE A 75 -8.76 -1.86 6.79
C ILE A 75 -8.59 -0.66 5.88
N ASN A 76 -9.62 -0.30 5.13
CA ASN A 76 -9.65 0.88 4.28
C ASN A 76 -10.83 1.74 4.73
N LEU A 77 -10.59 3.03 4.89
CA LEU A 77 -11.55 3.99 5.41
C LEU A 77 -11.23 5.37 4.86
N GLN A 78 -12.11 6.33 5.16
CA GLN A 78 -11.95 7.72 4.77
C GLN A 78 -11.94 8.57 6.05
N VAL A 79 -11.03 9.54 6.15
CA VAL A 79 -11.02 10.55 7.24
C VAL A 79 -10.94 11.92 6.59
N GLY A 80 -12.03 12.68 6.66
CA GLY A 80 -12.22 13.87 5.82
C GLY A 80 -12.08 13.52 4.33
N ASP A 81 -11.27 14.27 3.60
CA ASP A 81 -10.97 13.99 2.17
C ASP A 81 -9.76 13.06 1.97
N THR A 82 -9.19 12.53 3.06
CA THR A 82 -8.02 11.64 2.97
C THR A 82 -8.42 10.16 3.01
N PRO A 83 -8.20 9.40 1.91
CA PRO A 83 -8.34 7.95 1.95
C PRO A 83 -7.22 7.35 2.80
N LEU A 84 -7.59 6.47 3.73
CA LEU A 84 -6.67 5.80 4.63
C LEU A 84 -6.72 4.30 4.45
N ARG A 85 -5.57 3.68 4.67
CA ARG A 85 -5.43 2.24 4.77
C ARG A 85 -4.59 1.90 5.99
N ALA A 86 -4.93 0.81 6.65
CA ALA A 86 -4.13 0.17 7.69
C ALA A 86 -4.02 -1.32 7.37
N GLN A 87 -2.83 -1.88 7.41
CA GLN A 87 -2.59 -3.29 7.12
C GLN A 87 -1.63 -3.90 8.14
N ALA A 88 -2.06 -4.95 8.83
CA ALA A 88 -1.24 -5.68 9.78
C ALA A 88 -1.35 -7.19 9.54
N ALA A 89 -0.22 -7.88 9.70
CA ALA A 89 -0.20 -9.32 9.89
C ALA A 89 -0.40 -9.62 11.38
N THR A 90 -1.27 -10.57 11.68
CA THR A 90 -1.60 -11.02 13.04
C THR A 90 -1.24 -12.49 13.18
N ALA A 91 -0.98 -12.94 14.41
CA ALA A 91 -0.63 -14.34 14.67
C ALA A 91 -1.77 -15.30 14.35
N GLY A 92 -3.01 -14.80 14.32
CA GLY A 92 -4.20 -15.54 13.96
C GLY A 92 -5.41 -14.62 13.90
N ILE A 93 -6.56 -15.20 13.59
CA ILE A 93 -7.84 -14.50 13.42
C ILE A 93 -8.37 -13.87 14.72
N ASP A 94 -8.02 -14.41 15.88
CA ASP A 94 -8.45 -13.89 17.18
C ASP A 94 -7.52 -12.79 17.72
N ASP A 95 -6.31 -12.67 17.18
CA ASP A 95 -5.36 -11.61 17.57
C ASP A 95 -5.60 -10.33 16.75
N LEU A 96 -6.62 -9.56 17.11
CA LEU A 96 -6.97 -8.34 16.39
C LEU A 96 -6.07 -7.15 16.75
N ARG A 97 -5.33 -7.24 17.86
CA ARG A 97 -4.60 -6.10 18.47
C ARG A 97 -3.62 -5.42 17.50
N PRO A 98 -2.78 -6.14 16.72
CA PRO A 98 -1.86 -5.47 15.80
C PRO A 98 -2.58 -4.62 14.75
N ALA A 99 -3.74 -5.08 14.27
CA ALA A 99 -4.55 -4.36 13.29
C ALA A 99 -5.22 -3.12 13.90
N LEU A 100 -5.79 -3.25 15.09
CA LEU A 100 -6.48 -2.14 15.78
C LEU A 100 -5.51 -1.04 16.21
N ILE A 101 -4.36 -1.39 16.78
CA ILE A 101 -3.31 -0.41 17.14
C ILE A 101 -2.81 0.34 15.90
N ARG A 102 -2.65 -0.38 14.78
CA ARG A 102 -2.20 0.24 13.53
C ARG A 102 -3.26 1.16 12.93
N LEU A 103 -4.53 0.76 12.97
CA LEU A 103 -5.67 1.60 12.56
C LEU A 103 -5.72 2.89 13.37
N ASP A 104 -5.71 2.78 14.70
CA ASP A 104 -5.74 3.91 15.61
C ASP A 104 -4.63 4.92 15.30
N ARG A 105 -3.39 4.42 15.16
CA ARG A 105 -2.24 5.25 14.79
C ARG A 105 -2.38 5.91 13.42
N GLN A 106 -3.05 5.27 12.45
CA GLN A 106 -3.30 5.88 11.15
C GLN A 106 -4.31 7.02 11.24
N ILE A 107 -5.41 6.84 11.99
CA ILE A 107 -6.42 7.87 12.19
C ILE A 107 -5.83 9.08 12.91
N VAL A 108 -5.08 8.86 14.00
CA VAL A 108 -4.44 9.92 14.77
C VAL A 108 -3.49 10.74 13.89
N ARG A 109 -2.68 10.09 13.06
CA ARG A 109 -1.77 10.80 12.15
C ARG A 109 -2.47 11.58 11.05
N ALA A 110 -3.59 11.05 10.54
CA ALA A 110 -4.37 11.74 9.52
C ALA A 110 -5.14 12.95 10.07
N SER A 111 -5.43 12.95 11.37
CA SER A 111 -6.19 14.01 12.04
C SER A 111 -5.30 15.14 12.60
N ALA A 112 -3.98 14.98 12.53
CA ALA A 112 -3.00 15.94 13.04
C ALA A 112 -2.27 16.63 11.88
N GLN A 113 -1.45 17.65 12.21
CA GLN A 113 -0.50 18.18 11.23
C GLN A 113 0.40 17.05 10.73
N TRP A 114 0.50 16.92 9.41
CA TRP A 114 1.22 15.81 8.80
C TRP A 114 2.70 15.79 9.19
N CYS A 115 3.16 14.62 9.60
CA CYS A 115 4.57 14.29 9.73
C CYS A 115 4.84 12.89 9.13
N PRO A 116 6.06 12.63 8.61
CA PRO A 116 6.40 11.31 8.12
C PRO A 116 6.18 10.23 9.19
N ARG A 117 5.59 9.10 8.79
CA ARG A 117 5.43 7.96 9.72
C ARG A 117 6.78 7.50 10.27
N PRO A 118 6.85 7.13 11.56
CA PRO A 118 8.08 6.66 12.20
C PRO A 118 8.77 5.54 11.43
N TRP A 119 10.11 5.59 11.40
CA TRP A 119 10.96 4.56 10.81
C TRP A 119 12.10 4.19 11.78
N PRO A 120 12.41 2.88 11.95
CA PRO A 120 11.78 1.73 11.32
C PRO A 120 10.40 1.39 11.92
N ASP A 121 9.47 0.93 11.08
CA ASP A 121 8.18 0.40 11.51
C ASP A 121 8.34 -1.05 12.02
N ARG A 122 8.84 -1.21 13.25
CA ARG A 122 9.18 -2.52 13.82
C ARG A 122 8.04 -3.56 13.80
N PRO A 123 6.77 -3.20 14.09
CA PRO A 123 5.67 -4.15 14.01
C PRO A 123 5.38 -4.68 12.61
N ARG A 124 5.89 -4.01 11.56
CA ARG A 124 5.64 -4.41 10.19
C ARG A 124 6.51 -5.60 9.79
N ARG A 125 5.86 -6.70 9.40
CA ARG A 125 6.55 -7.83 8.77
C ARG A 125 7.20 -7.37 7.46
N ARG A 126 8.53 -7.44 7.39
CA ARG A 126 9.27 -7.24 6.15
C ARG A 126 9.03 -8.45 5.25
N LEU A 127 8.61 -8.18 4.02
CA LEU A 127 8.50 -9.21 3.00
C LEU A 127 9.84 -9.30 2.25
N THR A 128 10.14 -10.49 1.78
CA THR A 128 11.22 -10.76 0.83
C THR A 128 10.59 -11.49 -0.34
N THR A 129 11.17 -11.38 -1.53
CA THR A 129 10.71 -12.13 -2.71
C THR A 129 11.31 -13.53 -2.68
N PRO A 130 10.48 -14.60 -2.60
CA PRO A 130 10.96 -15.98 -2.73
C PRO A 130 11.54 -16.29 -4.12
N ALA A 131 12.42 -17.28 -4.23
CA ALA A 131 13.07 -17.65 -5.49
C ALA A 131 12.06 -18.11 -6.56
N GLU A 132 10.99 -18.77 -6.14
CA GLU A 132 9.93 -19.32 -6.98
C GLU A 132 8.78 -18.34 -7.24
N ALA A 133 8.82 -17.13 -6.69
CA ALA A 133 7.69 -16.20 -6.69
C ALA A 133 7.31 -15.77 -8.11
N LEU A 134 6.02 -15.88 -8.47
CA LEU A 134 5.51 -15.48 -9.79
C LEU A 134 4.70 -14.19 -9.70
N VAL A 135 4.56 -13.48 -10.82
CA VAL A 135 3.64 -12.33 -10.92
C VAL A 135 2.21 -12.86 -11.00
N THR A 136 1.52 -12.89 -9.87
CA THR A 136 0.14 -13.40 -9.76
C THR A 136 -0.91 -12.29 -9.79
N ARG A 137 -0.48 -11.03 -9.59
CA ARG A 137 -1.38 -9.87 -9.63
C ARG A 137 -0.80 -8.76 -10.49
N ARG A 138 -1.61 -8.28 -11.43
CA ARG A 138 -1.35 -7.05 -12.19
C ARG A 138 -2.34 -5.97 -11.79
N LYS A 139 -1.84 -4.77 -11.53
CA LYS A 139 -2.66 -3.62 -11.15
C LYS A 139 -2.36 -2.46 -12.11
N PRO A 140 -3.16 -2.31 -13.19
CA PRO A 140 -3.11 -1.08 -13.97
C PRO A 140 -3.52 0.10 -13.09
N VAL A 141 -2.78 1.20 -13.18
CA VAL A 141 -3.06 2.42 -12.42
C VAL A 141 -2.87 3.65 -13.29
N VAL A 142 -3.75 4.63 -13.12
CA VAL A 142 -3.51 5.99 -13.59
C VAL A 142 -2.65 6.67 -12.53
N LEU A 143 -1.48 7.16 -12.92
CA LEU A 143 -0.57 7.79 -11.98
C LEU A 143 -0.95 9.24 -11.73
N ARG A 144 -0.94 9.65 -10.47
CA ARG A 144 -1.17 11.04 -10.10
C ARG A 144 0.14 11.82 -10.19
N ARG A 145 0.08 13.01 -10.79
CA ARG A 145 1.17 13.98 -10.71
C ARG A 145 1.22 14.61 -9.32
N ALA A 146 2.37 14.56 -8.66
CA ALA A 146 2.52 15.04 -7.28
C ALA A 146 3.97 15.46 -6.99
N THR A 147 4.18 16.34 -6.01
CA THR A 147 5.52 16.57 -5.45
C THR A 147 5.97 15.36 -4.64
N PRO A 148 7.29 15.15 -4.42
CA PRO A 148 7.77 14.09 -3.54
C PRO A 148 7.16 14.12 -2.14
N LEU A 149 6.90 15.31 -1.57
CA LEU A 149 6.26 15.44 -0.25
C LEU A 149 4.80 14.95 -0.27
N GLN A 150 4.02 15.35 -1.27
CA GLN A 150 2.64 14.85 -1.45
C GLN A 150 2.60 13.34 -1.68
N ALA A 151 3.56 12.80 -2.43
CA ALA A 151 3.71 11.37 -2.66
C ALA A 151 4.02 10.61 -1.36
N ILE A 152 4.87 11.17 -0.47
CA ILE A 152 5.15 10.58 0.84
C ILE A 152 3.91 10.62 1.73
N ALA A 153 3.18 11.73 1.75
CA ALA A 153 1.94 11.82 2.52
C ALA A 153 0.92 10.78 2.05
N ALA A 154 0.76 10.59 0.74
CA ALA A 154 -0.09 9.55 0.16
C ALA A 154 0.41 8.14 0.48
N MET A 155 1.72 7.88 0.39
CA MET A 155 2.33 6.62 0.79
C MET A 155 2.04 6.29 2.25
N ASP A 156 2.08 7.30 3.11
CA ASP A 156 1.83 7.17 4.55
C ASP A 156 0.36 6.94 4.87
N ALA A 157 -0.55 7.71 4.27
CA ALA A 157 -1.99 7.56 4.37
C ALA A 157 -2.46 6.16 3.93
N MET A 158 -1.91 5.67 2.81
CA MET A 158 -2.26 4.38 2.23
C MET A 158 -1.50 3.19 2.83
N ASP A 159 -0.69 3.44 3.86
CA ASP A 159 0.09 2.43 4.54
C ASP A 159 0.95 1.59 3.60
N TYR A 160 1.64 2.24 2.66
CA TYR A 160 2.59 1.60 1.76
C TYR A 160 4.03 1.81 2.25
N ASP A 161 4.95 0.95 1.84
CA ASP A 161 6.39 1.19 2.01
C ASP A 161 7.03 1.76 0.74
N VAL A 162 6.28 1.80 -0.36
CA VAL A 162 6.68 2.35 -1.65
C VAL A 162 5.45 2.90 -2.37
N HIS A 163 5.58 4.05 -3.02
CA HIS A 163 4.49 4.68 -3.77
C HIS A 163 4.99 5.23 -5.10
N LEU A 164 4.37 4.75 -6.19
CA LEU A 164 4.62 5.16 -7.57
C LEU A 164 3.72 6.35 -7.93
N PHE A 165 4.31 7.38 -8.51
CA PHE A 165 3.66 8.64 -8.90
C PHE A 165 4.38 9.27 -10.10
N ILE A 166 3.80 10.31 -10.70
CA ILE A 166 4.51 11.17 -11.65
C ILE A 166 5.08 12.34 -10.86
N ASP A 167 6.40 12.51 -10.88
CA ASP A 167 7.04 13.62 -10.18
C ASP A 167 6.67 14.95 -10.85
N ALA A 168 6.03 15.84 -10.10
CA ALA A 168 5.61 17.14 -10.60
C ALA A 168 6.79 17.99 -11.10
N GLU A 169 8.00 17.82 -10.54
CA GLU A 169 9.19 18.58 -10.90
C GLU A 169 9.80 18.11 -12.23
N THR A 170 9.90 16.79 -12.45
CA THR A 170 10.60 16.22 -13.62
C THR A 170 9.65 15.73 -14.70
N GLY A 171 8.37 15.51 -14.37
CA GLY A 171 7.40 14.86 -15.25
C GLY A 171 7.64 13.35 -15.43
N GLU A 172 8.57 12.76 -14.67
CA GLU A 172 8.93 11.34 -14.79
C GLU A 172 8.13 10.47 -13.84
N ASP A 173 7.98 9.19 -14.17
CA ASP A 173 7.53 8.22 -13.19
C ASP A 173 8.60 8.10 -12.08
N ALA A 174 8.18 8.08 -10.83
CA ALA A 174 9.08 8.08 -9.69
C ALA A 174 8.49 7.28 -8.53
N VAL A 175 9.35 6.82 -7.64
CA VAL A 175 8.92 6.20 -6.38
C VAL A 175 9.50 6.91 -5.18
N VAL A 176 8.66 7.17 -4.19
CA VAL A 176 9.11 7.38 -2.81
C VAL A 176 9.00 6.08 -2.06
N TYR A 177 9.95 5.79 -1.18
CA TYR A 177 9.97 4.51 -0.46
C TYR A 177 10.68 4.58 0.88
N ARG A 178 10.38 3.59 1.73
CA ARG A 178 10.95 3.42 3.06
C ARG A 178 12.20 2.57 3.03
N ALA A 179 13.37 3.17 3.28
CA ALA A 179 14.65 2.46 3.34
C ALA A 179 15.77 3.29 4.00
N GLY A 180 16.84 2.59 4.41
CA GLY A 180 18.06 3.21 4.93
C GLY A 180 17.88 3.88 6.30
N PRO A 181 18.90 4.63 6.77
CA PRO A 181 18.91 5.24 8.09
C PRO A 181 17.85 6.35 8.28
N SER A 182 17.63 7.20 7.26
CA SER A 182 16.61 8.27 7.32
C SER A 182 15.18 7.75 7.16
N GLY A 183 15.03 6.53 6.63
CA GLY A 183 13.74 5.93 6.36
C GLY A 183 13.01 6.47 5.14
N LEU A 184 13.56 7.44 4.41
CA LEU A 184 12.87 8.05 3.27
C LEU A 184 13.81 8.22 2.08
N ARG A 185 13.40 7.65 0.95
CA ARG A 185 14.14 7.71 -0.31
C ARG A 185 13.26 8.06 -1.49
N LEU A 186 13.86 8.70 -2.49
CA LEU A 186 13.27 9.02 -3.79
C LEU A 186 14.11 8.36 -4.89
N ALA A 187 13.48 7.63 -5.81
CA ALA A 187 14.10 7.19 -7.05
C ALA A 187 13.29 7.70 -8.24
N ARG A 188 13.98 8.21 -9.25
CA ARG A 188 13.43 8.74 -10.50
C ARG A 188 13.97 7.95 -11.68
N GLN A 189 13.28 7.99 -12.81
CA GLN A 189 13.71 7.28 -14.01
C GLN A 189 15.07 7.78 -14.50
N HIS A 190 15.26 9.10 -14.63
CA HIS A 190 16.50 9.65 -15.17
C HIS A 190 17.07 10.79 -14.32
N HIS A 191 16.23 11.73 -13.87
CA HIS A 191 16.70 12.99 -13.29
C HIS A 191 16.92 12.92 -11.76
N VAL A 192 18.10 12.49 -11.33
CA VAL A 192 18.45 12.21 -9.91
C VAL A 192 18.87 13.41 -9.05
N PHE A 193 18.60 14.64 -9.48
CA PHE A 193 18.93 15.83 -8.66
C PHE A 193 18.04 15.94 -7.41
N PRO A 194 18.53 16.53 -6.30
CA PRO A 194 17.70 16.80 -5.11
C PRO A 194 16.46 17.65 -5.45
N PRO A 195 15.29 17.40 -4.82
CA PRO A 195 14.08 18.17 -5.11
C PRO A 195 14.27 19.66 -4.86
N GLY A 196 13.50 20.49 -5.57
CA GLY A 196 13.64 21.96 -5.49
C GLY A 196 13.51 22.50 -4.07
N TRP A 197 12.55 21.95 -3.30
CA TRP A 197 12.29 22.38 -1.93
C TRP A 197 13.45 22.10 -0.96
N SER A 198 14.33 21.13 -1.25
CA SER A 198 15.51 20.87 -0.42
C SER A 198 16.57 21.96 -0.55
N ARG A 199 16.45 22.84 -1.55
CA ARG A 199 17.32 24.00 -1.79
C ARG A 199 16.72 25.32 -1.29
N CYS A 200 15.45 25.31 -0.89
CA CYS A 200 14.74 26.49 -0.40
C CYS A 200 14.65 26.49 1.14
N ARG A 201 14.44 27.66 1.74
CA ARG A 201 14.23 27.78 3.19
C ARG A 201 13.08 26.84 3.60
N ALA A 202 13.30 26.02 4.63
CA ALA A 202 12.41 24.94 5.00
C ALA A 202 10.94 25.42 5.06
N PRO A 203 10.00 24.73 4.38
CA PRO A 203 8.58 25.04 4.51
C PRO A 203 8.17 24.94 5.99
N ALA A 204 7.13 25.67 6.39
CA ALA A 204 6.60 25.60 7.75
C ALA A 204 6.13 24.16 8.05
N GLY A 205 6.94 23.40 8.80
CA GLY A 205 6.67 21.99 9.10
C GLY A 205 7.90 21.24 9.60
N PRO A 206 7.73 19.99 10.07
CA PRO A 206 8.85 19.17 10.50
C PRO A 206 9.78 18.83 9.32
N PRO A 207 11.11 18.77 9.54
CA PRO A 207 12.04 18.42 8.48
C PRO A 207 11.78 17.00 7.96
N VAL A 208 11.79 16.83 6.64
CA VAL A 208 11.61 15.52 5.99
C VAL A 208 12.98 15.05 5.45
N PRO A 209 13.63 14.04 6.05
CA PRO A 209 14.98 13.62 5.67
C PRO A 209 14.96 12.71 4.43
N LEU A 210 14.58 13.27 3.28
CA LEU A 210 14.46 12.57 2.00
C LEU A 210 15.83 12.44 1.30
N ILE A 211 16.27 11.20 1.06
CA ILE A 211 17.51 10.91 0.33
C ILE A 211 17.19 10.51 -1.11
N VAL A 212 17.69 11.27 -2.10
CA VAL A 212 17.54 10.89 -3.51
C VAL A 212 18.55 9.80 -3.86
N ASN A 213 18.08 8.77 -4.57
CA ASN A 213 18.93 7.76 -5.16
C ASN A 213 19.79 8.41 -6.24
N SER A 214 21.11 8.32 -6.12
CA SER A 214 22.07 8.93 -7.03
C SER A 214 22.19 8.22 -8.37
N ARG A 215 21.55 7.07 -8.55
CA ARG A 215 21.51 6.32 -9.80
C ARG A 215 20.12 6.38 -10.42
N PRO A 216 20.02 6.64 -11.73
CA PRO A 216 18.80 6.45 -12.50
C PRO A 216 18.20 5.07 -12.28
N THR A 217 16.88 4.97 -12.43
CA THR A 217 16.19 3.70 -12.33
C THR A 217 16.61 2.81 -13.51
N PRO A 218 16.96 1.54 -13.28
CA PRO A 218 17.42 0.67 -14.35
C PRO A 218 16.31 0.42 -15.38
N VAL A 219 16.68 0.36 -16.65
CA VAL A 219 15.81 -0.09 -17.74
C VAL A 219 15.86 -1.61 -17.78
N LEU A 220 14.72 -2.28 -17.61
CA LEU A 220 14.61 -3.73 -17.54
C LEU A 220 13.38 -4.22 -18.31
N THR A 221 13.43 -5.46 -18.78
CA THR A 221 12.21 -6.21 -19.11
C THR A 221 11.55 -6.69 -17.82
N GLU A 222 10.26 -7.00 -17.86
CA GLU A 222 9.56 -7.58 -16.70
C GLU A 222 10.24 -8.86 -16.19
N ALA A 223 10.68 -9.76 -17.09
CA ALA A 223 11.37 -10.98 -16.72
C ALA A 223 12.68 -10.70 -15.96
N ALA A 224 13.51 -9.78 -16.47
CA ALA A 224 14.74 -9.38 -15.79
C ALA A 224 14.49 -8.71 -14.43
N ALA A 225 13.40 -7.94 -14.32
CA ALA A 225 12.98 -7.35 -13.05
C ALA A 225 12.56 -8.41 -12.02
N VAL A 226 11.81 -9.44 -12.45
CA VAL A 226 11.42 -10.58 -11.60
C VAL A 226 12.64 -11.36 -11.14
N ASP A 227 13.55 -11.70 -12.05
CA ASP A 227 14.76 -12.46 -11.71
C ASP A 227 15.64 -11.70 -10.72
N ARG A 228 15.83 -10.39 -10.94
CA ARG A 228 16.58 -9.54 -10.01
C ARG A 228 15.92 -9.43 -8.64
N ALA A 229 14.59 -9.37 -8.59
CA ALA A 229 13.85 -9.32 -7.32
C ALA A 229 14.00 -10.63 -6.53
N ARG A 230 13.99 -11.78 -7.22
CA ARG A 230 14.24 -13.11 -6.64
C ARG A 230 15.68 -13.25 -6.15
N GLU A 231 16.65 -12.94 -7.01
CA GLU A 231 18.08 -13.08 -6.75
C GLU A 231 18.51 -12.33 -5.48
N HIS A 232 17.97 -11.14 -5.27
CA HIS A 232 18.33 -10.30 -4.11
C HIS A 232 17.25 -10.28 -3.02
N GLY A 233 16.20 -11.11 -3.13
CA GLY A 233 15.10 -11.16 -2.16
C GLY A 233 14.42 -9.81 -1.93
N LEU A 234 14.34 -8.94 -2.94
CA LEU A 234 13.91 -7.55 -2.79
C LEU A 234 12.42 -7.48 -2.39
N PRO A 235 12.03 -6.65 -1.41
CA PRO A 235 10.61 -6.44 -1.07
C PRO A 235 9.83 -5.74 -2.20
N PHE A 236 10.53 -4.94 -3.00
CA PHE A 236 10.01 -4.29 -4.19
C PHE A 236 11.16 -3.90 -5.12
N LEU A 237 10.85 -3.69 -6.39
CA LEU A 237 11.75 -3.20 -7.42
C LEU A 237 11.01 -2.20 -8.31
N PHE A 238 11.53 -0.97 -8.36
CA PHE A 238 11.14 0.02 -9.35
C PHE A 238 12.09 -0.09 -10.54
N PHE A 239 11.54 -0.16 -11.75
CA PHE A 239 12.30 -0.26 -12.99
C PHE A 239 11.60 0.52 -14.11
N THR A 240 12.37 1.02 -15.07
CA THR A 240 11.80 1.55 -16.32
C THR A 240 11.58 0.37 -17.25
N ASP A 241 10.33 0.13 -17.64
CA ASP A 241 10.02 -0.96 -18.56
C ASP A 241 10.55 -0.63 -19.96
N GLN A 242 11.33 -1.55 -20.52
CA GLN A 242 12.01 -1.35 -21.79
C GLN A 242 11.04 -1.14 -22.97
N ALA A 243 9.87 -1.78 -22.94
CA ALA A 243 8.91 -1.71 -24.05
C ALA A 243 8.11 -0.41 -24.04
N THR A 244 7.69 0.05 -22.85
CA THR A 244 6.79 1.21 -22.70
C THR A 244 7.52 2.49 -22.32
N GLY A 245 8.75 2.41 -21.81
CA GLY A 245 9.47 3.54 -21.22
C GLY A 245 8.87 4.04 -19.91
N ARG A 246 7.81 3.39 -19.40
CA ARG A 246 7.11 3.78 -18.15
C ARG A 246 7.75 3.13 -16.94
N GLY A 247 7.71 3.83 -15.81
CA GLY A 247 8.17 3.32 -14.53
C GLY A 247 7.19 2.31 -13.95
N GLN A 248 7.60 1.05 -13.84
CA GLN A 248 6.80 -0.01 -13.25
C GLN A 248 7.30 -0.40 -11.87
N LEU A 249 6.39 -0.84 -11.01
CA LEU A 249 6.69 -1.23 -9.63
C LEU A 249 6.28 -2.68 -9.37
N LEU A 250 7.30 -3.52 -9.20
CA LEU A 250 7.17 -4.90 -8.73
C LEU A 250 7.25 -4.92 -7.21
N TYR A 251 6.40 -5.70 -6.53
CA TYR A 251 6.41 -5.79 -5.06
C TYR A 251 6.03 -7.18 -4.56
N SER A 252 6.62 -7.60 -3.43
CA SER A 252 6.28 -8.84 -2.75
C SER A 252 4.92 -8.72 -2.07
N ARG A 253 4.15 -9.81 -2.12
CA ARG A 253 2.84 -9.92 -1.49
C ARG A 253 2.90 -10.88 -0.31
N TYR A 254 1.89 -10.79 0.55
CA TYR A 254 1.77 -11.67 1.72
C TYR A 254 1.45 -13.13 1.35
N ASP A 255 1.03 -13.41 0.12
CA ASP A 255 0.81 -14.76 -0.41
C ASP A 255 2.08 -15.40 -0.99
N GLY A 256 3.25 -14.78 -0.79
CA GLY A 256 4.54 -15.28 -1.28
C GLY A 256 4.81 -15.00 -2.76
N ASN A 257 3.87 -14.38 -3.47
CA ASN A 257 4.01 -14.06 -4.89
C ASN A 257 4.27 -12.56 -5.11
N LEU A 258 4.41 -12.18 -6.38
CA LEU A 258 4.68 -10.81 -6.81
C LEU A 258 3.41 -10.13 -7.34
N GLY A 259 3.30 -8.85 -7.04
CA GLY A 259 2.38 -7.94 -7.71
C GLY A 259 3.14 -6.97 -8.59
N LEU A 260 2.56 -6.63 -9.74
CA LEU A 260 3.09 -5.63 -10.66
C LEU A 260 2.10 -4.47 -10.79
N ILE A 261 2.59 -3.24 -10.61
CA ILE A 261 1.85 -2.01 -10.87
C ILE A 261 2.34 -1.44 -12.20
N THR A 262 1.43 -1.28 -13.14
CA THR A 262 1.70 -0.79 -14.50
C THR A 262 0.95 0.53 -14.74
N PRO A 263 1.64 1.62 -15.07
CA PRO A 263 0.98 2.87 -15.46
C PRO A 263 0.15 2.67 -16.74
N THR A 264 -1.09 3.15 -16.76
CA THR A 264 -1.97 3.11 -17.94
C THR A 264 -2.31 4.50 -18.49
N GLY A 265 -1.80 5.55 -17.87
CA GLY A 265 -2.03 6.94 -18.24
C GLY A 265 -1.72 7.89 -17.09
N ASP A 266 -1.87 9.17 -17.36
CA ASP A 266 -1.53 10.25 -16.43
C ASP A 266 -2.83 10.88 -15.91
N GLY A 267 -3.01 10.92 -14.60
CA GLY A 267 -4.14 11.56 -13.96
C GLY A 267 -3.87 13.06 -13.85
N VAL A 268 -4.81 13.88 -14.33
CA VAL A 268 -4.76 15.34 -14.14
C VAL A 268 -4.70 15.62 -12.63
N ALA A 269 -3.76 16.48 -12.22
CA ALA A 269 -3.75 16.99 -10.86
C ALA A 269 -4.98 17.87 -10.68
N ASP A 270 -5.94 17.47 -9.84
CA ASP A 270 -6.97 18.40 -9.38
C ASP A 270 -6.25 19.55 -8.69
N GLY A 271 -6.27 20.71 -9.36
CA GLY A 271 -5.67 21.93 -8.87
C GLY A 271 -6.39 22.36 -7.60
N LEU A 272 -5.65 22.43 -6.50
CA LEU A 272 -6.00 23.35 -5.43
C LEU A 272 -5.84 24.77 -5.98
N ALA A 273 -6.98 25.40 -6.28
CA ALA A 273 -7.15 26.83 -6.13
C ALA A 273 -7.36 27.15 -4.64
#